data_AF-A0A8T3T8Y5-F1
#
_entry.id   AF-A0A8T3T8Y5-F1
#
_cell.length_a   1.000
_cell.length_b   1.000
_cell.length_c   1.000
_cell.angle_alpha   90.00
_cell.angle_beta   90.00
_cell.angle_gamma   90.00
#
_symmetry.space_group_name_H-M   'P 1'
#
loop_
_entity.id
_entity.type
_entity.pdbx_description
1 polymer ?
#
loop_
_entity_poly.entity_id
_entity_poly.type
_entity_poly.pdbx_seq_one_letter_code
_entity_poly.pdbx_strand_id
1 'polypeptide(L)'
;MKRLRHDLNYLTSGGLLVTAVLTGATGVVADLWDLNDFWYHTLAGYAMGVFAVAHVILNWHSLVAYARFRLMRRSTDRPAAPARAGPTAPGPVSPALRASAEDPRPSLRWAGRQVLSRRGVLGLAAGGLGGWVIGRGLRPPPPIPAGSDVGVVYHQWSKPGVIDVLGSVANWGQQPPLYKEYPDAVSIPLPEPRLEGGLPTEEAISTRRSTRQYSGEPMSLEELSRVLYLASGISADRWGSARRTAPSSGALYPIEIYPVVHKVTGLTPGVYHYAFREHSLALIRAEDLREHVVQQGLMQEYLGQCNVVLFLTNVMQRMRFKYKDRSYRYGLLEAGHIGQNLYLAASSMGLGACAIGAFMDDEINTMLGVDGVEEAAVYMLAVGKPA
;
A
#
# COMPACT_ATOMS: atom_id res chain seq x y z
N MET A 1 -3.36 -55.53 -18.79
CA MET A 1 -2.99 -54.69 -17.61
C MET A 1 -1.50 -54.37 -17.53
N LYS A 2 -0.57 -55.34 -17.39
CA LYS A 2 0.88 -55.02 -17.21
C LYS A 2 1.50 -54.19 -18.35
N ARG A 3 1.23 -54.52 -19.63
CA ARG A 3 1.68 -53.74 -20.80
C ARG A 3 1.10 -52.31 -20.77
N LEU A 4 -0.23 -52.17 -20.74
CA LEU A 4 -0.90 -50.85 -20.62
C LEU A 4 -0.31 -49.92 -19.55
N ARG A 5 0.05 -50.44 -18.35
CA ARG A 5 0.69 -49.62 -17.30
C ARG A 5 2.12 -49.21 -17.64
N HIS A 6 2.86 -50.07 -18.33
CA HIS A 6 4.21 -49.79 -18.84
C HIS A 6 4.15 -48.70 -19.91
N ASP A 7 3.23 -48.82 -20.86
CA ASP A 7 3.01 -47.87 -21.95
C ASP A 7 2.59 -46.49 -21.40
N LEU A 8 1.64 -46.46 -20.45
CA LEU A 8 1.24 -45.24 -19.73
C LEU A 8 2.39 -44.60 -18.93
N ASN A 9 3.31 -45.41 -18.38
CA ASN A 9 4.50 -44.89 -17.69
C ASN A 9 5.47 -44.21 -18.66
N TYR A 10 5.69 -44.75 -19.86
CA TYR A 10 6.49 -44.08 -20.89
C TYR A 10 5.80 -42.81 -21.41
N LEU A 11 4.50 -42.88 -21.72
CA LEU A 11 3.74 -41.72 -22.20
C LEU A 11 3.74 -40.57 -21.17
N THR A 12 3.56 -40.86 -19.88
CA THR A 12 3.61 -39.83 -18.84
C THR A 12 5.01 -39.29 -18.58
N SER A 13 6.05 -40.12 -18.63
CA SER A 13 7.43 -39.67 -18.43
C SER A 13 7.96 -38.87 -19.63
N GLY A 14 7.65 -39.31 -20.85
CA GLY A 14 7.98 -38.58 -22.08
C GLY A 14 7.18 -37.28 -22.20
N GLY A 15 5.89 -37.31 -21.88
CA GLY A 15 5.05 -36.10 -21.81
C GLY A 15 5.58 -35.09 -20.79
N LEU A 16 6.02 -35.54 -19.61
CA LEU A 16 6.64 -34.69 -18.59
C LEU A 16 7.95 -34.07 -19.09
N LEU A 17 8.81 -34.84 -19.77
CA LEU A 17 10.07 -34.33 -20.34
C LEU A 17 9.80 -33.26 -21.41
N VAL A 18 8.91 -33.55 -22.37
CA VAL A 18 8.55 -32.62 -23.45
C VAL A 18 7.92 -31.34 -22.89
N THR A 19 6.98 -31.46 -21.96
CA THR A 19 6.33 -30.28 -21.36
C THR A 19 7.26 -29.47 -20.47
N ALA A 20 8.17 -30.09 -19.71
CA ALA A 20 9.18 -29.36 -18.94
C ALA A 20 10.14 -28.56 -19.83
N VAL A 21 10.59 -29.14 -20.97
CA VAL A 21 11.41 -28.42 -21.96
C VAL A 21 10.63 -27.25 -22.58
N LEU A 22 9.36 -27.47 -22.94
CA LEU A 22 8.49 -26.40 -23.46
C LEU A 22 8.25 -25.30 -22.44
N THR A 23 7.95 -25.61 -21.18
CA THR A 23 7.78 -24.62 -20.10
C THR A 23 9.07 -23.83 -19.87
N GLY A 24 10.23 -24.48 -19.87
CA GLY A 24 11.53 -23.80 -19.75
C GLY A 24 11.80 -22.85 -20.93
N ALA A 25 11.65 -23.32 -22.16
CA ALA A 25 11.87 -22.52 -23.36
C ALA A 25 10.89 -21.33 -23.47
N THR A 26 9.61 -21.57 -23.19
CA THR A 26 8.59 -20.50 -23.21
C THR A 26 8.76 -19.50 -22.06
N GLY A 27 9.29 -19.91 -20.91
CA GLY A 27 9.64 -19.01 -19.81
C GLY A 27 10.79 -18.08 -20.20
N VAL A 28 11.87 -18.62 -20.77
CA VAL A 28 12.99 -17.83 -21.30
C VAL A 28 12.53 -16.84 -22.38
N VAL A 29 11.61 -17.23 -23.28
CA VAL A 29 11.05 -16.30 -24.27
C VAL A 29 10.20 -15.20 -23.62
N ALA A 30 9.42 -15.53 -22.57
CA ALA A 30 8.63 -14.53 -21.86
C ALA A 30 9.52 -13.52 -21.13
N ASP A 31 10.55 -13.99 -20.40
CA ASP A 31 11.51 -13.16 -19.67
C ASP A 31 12.34 -12.25 -20.62
N LEU A 32 12.80 -12.79 -21.76
CA LEU A 32 13.62 -12.02 -22.71
C LEU A 32 12.86 -10.89 -23.41
N TRP A 33 11.54 -11.01 -23.56
CA TRP A 33 10.68 -10.08 -24.30
C TRP A 33 9.64 -9.37 -23.42
N ASP A 34 9.79 -9.42 -22.09
CA ASP A 34 8.89 -8.81 -21.09
C ASP A 34 7.39 -9.13 -21.30
N LEU A 35 7.11 -10.37 -21.75
CA LEU A 35 5.76 -10.82 -22.08
C LEU A 35 5.02 -11.26 -20.81
N ASN A 36 4.48 -10.28 -20.10
CA ASN A 36 3.69 -10.46 -18.86
C ASN A 36 2.50 -11.43 -18.99
N ASP A 37 2.03 -11.76 -20.21
CA ASP A 37 0.94 -12.73 -20.43
C ASP A 37 1.19 -13.63 -21.67
N PHE A 38 2.22 -14.49 -21.60
CA PHE A 38 2.57 -15.40 -22.69
C PHE A 38 1.79 -16.73 -22.62
N TRP A 39 0.65 -16.80 -23.32
CA TRP A 39 -0.30 -17.92 -23.22
C TRP A 39 0.29 -19.31 -23.48
N TYR A 40 1.31 -19.43 -24.34
CA TYR A 40 2.02 -20.69 -24.59
C TYR A 40 2.77 -21.21 -23.36
N HIS A 41 3.35 -20.31 -22.53
CA HIS A 41 3.99 -20.69 -21.27
C HIS A 41 2.97 -21.25 -20.28
N THR A 42 1.85 -20.55 -20.13
CA THR A 42 0.72 -20.96 -19.28
C THR A 42 0.16 -22.32 -19.71
N LEU A 43 -0.04 -22.55 -21.02
CA LEU A 43 -0.50 -23.85 -21.52
C LEU A 43 0.54 -24.96 -21.28
N ALA A 44 1.83 -24.71 -21.54
CA ALA A 44 2.89 -25.68 -21.28
C ALA A 44 2.95 -26.07 -19.79
N GLY A 45 2.84 -25.09 -18.89
CA GLY A 45 2.76 -25.31 -17.45
C GLY A 45 1.57 -26.18 -17.02
N TYR A 46 0.38 -25.94 -17.57
CA TYR A 46 -0.78 -26.81 -17.30
C TYR A 46 -0.59 -28.24 -17.82
N ALA A 47 -0.05 -28.41 -19.03
CA ALA A 47 0.24 -29.73 -19.59
C ALA A 47 1.28 -30.48 -18.74
N MET A 48 2.34 -29.81 -18.29
CA MET A 48 3.33 -30.35 -17.36
C MET A 48 2.70 -30.79 -16.04
N GLY A 49 1.78 -29.99 -15.48
CA GLY A 49 1.03 -30.34 -14.27
C GLY A 49 0.21 -31.63 -14.42
N VAL A 50 -0.48 -31.80 -15.54
CA VAL A 50 -1.26 -33.02 -15.85
C VAL A 50 -0.34 -34.24 -15.93
N PHE A 51 0.77 -34.15 -16.66
CA PHE A 51 1.73 -35.25 -16.76
C PHE A 51 2.40 -35.57 -15.41
N ALA A 52 2.71 -34.56 -14.59
CA ALA A 52 3.29 -34.75 -13.27
C ALA A 52 2.35 -35.50 -12.32
N VAL A 53 1.07 -35.11 -12.28
CA VAL A 53 0.04 -35.79 -11.47
C VAL A 53 -0.14 -37.23 -11.95
N ALA A 54 -0.26 -37.45 -13.26
CA ALA A 54 -0.40 -38.79 -13.83
C ALA A 54 0.83 -39.68 -13.53
N HIS A 55 2.04 -39.14 -13.67
CA HIS A 55 3.28 -39.85 -13.35
C HIS A 55 3.38 -40.23 -11.87
N VAL A 56 3.01 -39.33 -10.96
CA VAL A 56 2.96 -39.60 -9.50
C VAL A 56 1.94 -40.68 -9.16
N ILE A 57 0.74 -40.65 -9.76
CA ILE A 57 -0.30 -41.67 -9.54
C ILE A 57 0.19 -43.05 -10.00
N LEU A 58 0.73 -43.14 -11.22
CA LEU A 58 1.19 -44.43 -11.79
C LEU A 58 2.39 -45.01 -11.03
N ASN A 59 3.26 -44.16 -10.47
CA ASN A 59 4.49 -44.57 -9.77
C ASN A 59 4.40 -44.46 -8.24
N TRP A 60 3.21 -44.20 -7.68
CA TRP A 60 2.97 -44.03 -6.24
C TRP A 60 3.56 -45.15 -5.39
N HIS A 61 3.40 -46.41 -5.80
CA HIS A 61 3.95 -47.56 -5.08
C HIS A 61 5.48 -47.51 -4.99
N SER A 62 6.16 -47.15 -6.09
CA SER A 62 7.63 -47.04 -6.15
C SER A 62 8.13 -45.87 -5.28
N LEU A 63 7.43 -44.74 -5.31
CA LEU A 63 7.74 -43.57 -4.48
C LEU A 63 7.61 -43.89 -2.98
N VAL A 64 6.51 -44.56 -2.58
CA VAL A 64 6.29 -45.00 -1.20
C VAL A 64 7.30 -46.07 -0.77
N ALA A 65 7.65 -47.02 -1.65
CA ALA A 65 8.66 -48.03 -1.37
C ALA A 65 10.05 -47.41 -1.15
N TYR A 66 10.48 -46.49 -2.02
CA TYR A 66 11.74 -45.75 -1.88
C TYR A 66 11.76 -44.90 -0.60
N ALA A 67 10.66 -44.19 -0.30
CA ALA A 67 10.54 -43.41 0.93
C ALA A 67 10.65 -44.29 2.19
N ARG A 68 9.97 -45.45 2.22
CA ARG A 68 10.07 -46.43 3.32
C ARG A 68 11.49 -46.99 3.46
N PHE A 69 12.14 -47.39 2.37
CA PHE A 69 13.52 -47.87 2.36
C PHE A 69 14.49 -46.82 2.93
N ARG A 70 14.39 -45.57 2.46
CA ARG A 70 15.25 -44.46 2.92
C ARG A 70 15.01 -44.09 4.39
N LEU A 71 13.78 -44.27 4.90
CA LEU A 71 13.45 -44.08 6.31
C LEU A 71 13.97 -45.21 7.21
N MET A 72 13.85 -46.48 6.77
CA MET A 72 14.33 -47.65 7.50
C MET A 72 15.86 -47.70 7.61
N ARG A 73 16.59 -47.35 6.54
CA ARG A 73 18.06 -47.37 6.53
C ARG A 73 18.70 -46.36 7.51
N ARG A 74 17.96 -45.34 7.96
CA ARG A 74 18.37 -44.43 9.05
C ARG A 74 18.12 -44.99 10.47
N SER A 75 17.46 -46.13 10.60
CA SER A 75 17.18 -46.78 11.89
C SER A 75 18.24 -47.81 12.27
N THR A 76 19.03 -48.31 11.31
CA THR A 76 20.01 -49.38 11.50
C THR A 76 21.41 -48.88 11.85
N ASP A 77 21.77 -47.65 11.46
CA ASP A 77 23.11 -47.08 11.68
C ASP A 77 23.25 -46.35 13.04
N ARG A 78 22.54 -46.82 14.08
CA ARG A 78 22.63 -46.25 15.43
C ARG A 78 23.53 -47.16 16.29
N PRO A 79 24.76 -46.74 16.66
CA PRO A 79 25.66 -47.60 17.43
C PRO A 79 25.06 -47.94 18.80
N ALA A 80 25.29 -49.18 19.26
CA ALA A 80 24.80 -49.65 20.54
C ALA A 80 25.47 -48.89 21.70
N ALA A 81 24.68 -48.51 22.70
CA ALA A 81 25.20 -47.90 23.92
C ALA A 81 25.92 -48.95 24.79
N PRO A 82 27.06 -48.62 25.44
CA PRO A 82 27.77 -49.56 26.30
C PRO A 82 26.96 -49.91 27.56
N ALA A 83 27.14 -51.13 28.04
CA ALA A 83 26.42 -51.67 29.20
C ALA A 83 26.77 -50.92 30.49
N ARG A 84 25.75 -50.67 31.34
CA ARG A 84 25.95 -50.11 32.68
C ARG A 84 26.33 -51.20 33.68
N ALA A 85 27.45 -51.01 34.37
CA ALA A 85 27.68 -51.62 35.67
C ALA A 85 26.87 -50.88 36.76
N GLY A 86 26.57 -51.55 37.86
CA GLY A 86 26.17 -50.93 39.13
C GLY A 86 26.97 -51.54 40.28
N PRO A 87 26.56 -51.39 41.55
CA PRO A 87 25.70 -50.35 42.11
C PRO A 87 26.37 -49.62 43.30
N THR A 88 26.00 -48.36 43.58
CA THR A 88 26.45 -47.66 44.82
C THR A 88 25.33 -46.83 45.44
N ALA A 89 25.34 -46.75 46.78
CA ALA A 89 24.30 -46.22 47.66
C ALA A 89 24.22 -44.67 47.71
N PRO A 90 23.17 -44.06 48.29
CA PRO A 90 22.91 -42.62 48.18
C PRO A 90 23.61 -41.76 49.26
N GLY A 91 23.95 -40.52 48.88
CA GLY A 91 24.47 -39.46 49.76
C GLY A 91 23.95 -38.07 49.32
N PRO A 92 24.05 -37.01 50.17
CA PRO A 92 23.06 -35.93 50.15
C PRO A 92 23.52 -34.56 49.57
N VAL A 93 22.57 -33.90 48.89
CA VAL A 93 22.21 -32.45 48.92
C VAL A 93 23.28 -31.37 48.58
N SER A 94 23.11 -30.77 47.39
CA SER A 94 23.33 -29.32 47.02
C SER A 94 24.75 -28.69 47.08
N PRO A 95 24.96 -27.49 46.48
CA PRO A 95 24.38 -26.89 45.26
C PRO A 95 25.48 -26.33 44.29
N ALA A 96 25.05 -25.61 43.23
CA ALA A 96 25.74 -24.51 42.51
C ALA A 96 26.14 -24.69 41.03
N LEU A 97 25.55 -23.82 40.18
CA LEU A 97 26.20 -22.95 39.18
C LEU A 97 27.18 -23.52 38.12
N ARG A 98 26.73 -23.66 36.85
CA ARG A 98 26.98 -22.66 35.76
C ARG A 98 26.45 -23.10 34.38
N ALA A 99 26.18 -22.08 33.58
CA ALA A 99 25.98 -21.98 32.12
C ALA A 99 26.94 -22.87 31.26
N SER A 100 26.70 -23.20 29.98
CA SER A 100 25.84 -22.63 28.92
C SER A 100 25.25 -23.79 28.04
N ALA A 101 24.66 -23.68 26.84
CA ALA A 101 24.42 -22.58 25.87
C ALA A 101 23.16 -22.88 25.00
N GLU A 102 22.83 -21.99 24.06
CA GLU A 102 21.75 -22.15 23.06
C GLU A 102 22.25 -22.73 21.71
N ASP A 103 21.40 -23.49 21.00
CA ASP A 103 21.29 -23.47 19.52
C ASP A 103 19.91 -23.99 19.05
N PRO A 104 18.95 -23.12 18.68
CA PRO A 104 17.63 -23.53 18.20
C PRO A 104 17.52 -23.47 16.66
N ARG A 105 18.11 -24.42 15.93
CA ARG A 105 17.82 -24.58 14.49
C ARG A 105 16.61 -25.49 14.25
N PRO A 106 15.56 -25.03 13.54
CA PRO A 106 14.41 -25.87 13.22
C PRO A 106 14.81 -26.95 12.20
N SER A 107 14.90 -28.20 12.65
CA SER A 107 15.30 -29.31 11.77
C SER A 107 14.27 -29.54 10.64
N LEU A 108 14.76 -29.78 9.40
CA LEU A 108 13.96 -30.09 8.20
C LEU A 108 13.07 -31.36 8.29
N ARG A 109 12.93 -31.96 9.47
CA ARG A 109 12.21 -33.23 9.69
C ARG A 109 10.68 -33.11 9.64
N TRP A 110 10.12 -31.91 9.77
CA TRP A 110 8.67 -31.71 9.90
C TRP A 110 7.91 -31.75 8.56
N ALA A 111 8.45 -31.09 7.52
CA ALA A 111 7.76 -30.92 6.23
C ALA A 111 7.48 -32.24 5.48
N GLY A 112 8.43 -33.18 5.50
CA GLY A 112 8.36 -34.39 4.67
C GLY A 112 7.28 -35.41 5.07
N ARG A 113 6.69 -35.33 6.26
CA ARG A 113 5.69 -36.31 6.73
C ARG A 113 4.26 -35.98 6.34
N GLN A 114 3.89 -34.71 6.18
CA GLN A 114 2.50 -34.34 5.90
C GLN A 114 2.13 -34.51 4.42
N VAL A 115 3.03 -34.14 3.49
CA VAL A 115 2.82 -34.18 2.03
C VAL A 115 2.44 -35.58 1.52
N LEU A 116 3.01 -36.64 2.09
CA LEU A 116 2.78 -38.03 1.68
C LEU A 116 1.59 -38.73 2.37
N SER A 117 0.83 -38.02 3.21
CA SER A 117 -0.37 -38.56 3.86
C SER A 117 -1.60 -38.47 2.94
N ARG A 118 -2.67 -39.23 3.22
CA ARG A 118 -3.98 -39.06 2.52
C ARG A 118 -4.48 -37.60 2.57
N ARG A 119 -4.17 -36.86 3.64
CA ARG A 119 -4.48 -35.42 3.77
C ARG A 119 -3.56 -34.53 2.93
N GLY A 120 -2.29 -34.89 2.78
CA GLY A 120 -1.34 -34.18 1.90
C GLY A 120 -1.67 -34.35 0.41
N VAL A 121 -2.12 -35.53 -0.01
CA VAL A 121 -2.61 -35.77 -1.38
C VAL A 121 -3.92 -35.02 -1.65
N LEU A 122 -4.84 -34.97 -0.67
CA LEU A 122 -6.00 -34.08 -0.73
C LEU A 122 -5.59 -32.61 -0.80
N GLY A 123 -4.54 -32.20 -0.09
CA GLY A 123 -3.95 -30.85 -0.18
C GLY A 123 -3.36 -30.53 -1.56
N LEU A 124 -2.74 -31.49 -2.24
CA LEU A 124 -2.26 -31.33 -3.62
C LEU A 124 -3.41 -31.28 -4.64
N ALA A 125 -4.44 -32.12 -4.47
CA ALA A 125 -5.65 -32.06 -5.32
C ALA A 125 -6.43 -30.75 -5.10
N ALA A 126 -6.54 -30.29 -3.85
CA ALA A 126 -7.08 -28.98 -3.50
C ALA A 126 -6.16 -27.82 -3.96
N GLY A 127 -4.85 -28.05 -4.08
CA GLY A 127 -3.90 -27.13 -4.70
C GLY A 127 -4.06 -27.04 -6.23
N GLY A 128 -4.39 -28.14 -6.90
CA GLY A 128 -4.72 -28.16 -8.32
C GLY A 128 -6.09 -27.54 -8.64
N LEU A 129 -7.13 -27.89 -7.85
CA LEU A 129 -8.43 -27.21 -7.89
C LEU A 129 -8.30 -25.74 -7.48
N GLY A 130 -7.46 -25.43 -6.50
CA GLY A 130 -7.10 -24.08 -6.09
C GLY A 130 -6.45 -23.33 -7.25
N GLY A 131 -5.45 -23.89 -7.90
CA GLY A 131 -4.81 -23.32 -9.10
C GLY A 131 -5.78 -23.14 -10.28
N TRP A 132 -6.80 -24.00 -10.42
CA TRP A 132 -7.85 -23.88 -11.43
C TRP A 132 -8.89 -22.79 -11.10
N VAL A 133 -9.24 -22.65 -9.81
CA VAL A 133 -10.10 -21.55 -9.32
C VAL A 133 -9.35 -20.22 -9.34
N ILE A 134 -8.06 -20.19 -8.98
CA ILE A 134 -7.16 -19.04 -9.11
C ILE A 134 -6.98 -18.70 -10.59
N GLY A 135 -6.80 -19.67 -11.48
CA GLY A 135 -6.73 -19.47 -12.93
C GLY A 135 -8.02 -18.89 -13.53
N ARG A 136 -9.18 -19.11 -12.91
CA ARG A 136 -10.46 -18.44 -13.25
C ARG A 136 -10.70 -17.15 -12.46
N GLY A 137 -9.95 -16.92 -11.38
CA GLY A 137 -9.93 -15.70 -10.56
C GLY A 137 -8.96 -14.64 -11.08
N LEU A 138 -7.96 -15.05 -11.86
CA LEU A 138 -7.29 -14.22 -12.86
C LEU A 138 -8.34 -13.80 -13.89
N ARG A 139 -9.05 -12.71 -13.60
CA ARG A 139 -9.53 -11.88 -14.69
C ARG A 139 -8.27 -11.30 -15.33
N PRO A 140 -7.97 -11.57 -16.62
CA PRO A 140 -7.02 -10.72 -17.31
C PRO A 140 -7.49 -9.26 -17.16
N PRO A 141 -6.58 -8.27 -17.18
CA PRO A 141 -6.99 -6.87 -17.20
C PRO A 141 -8.07 -6.70 -18.27
N PRO A 142 -9.21 -6.10 -17.94
CA PRO A 142 -10.36 -6.08 -18.85
C PRO A 142 -9.93 -5.47 -20.18
N PRO A 143 -10.38 -6.00 -21.33
CA PRO A 143 -9.86 -5.60 -22.62
C PRO A 143 -9.98 -4.09 -22.78
N ILE A 144 -8.83 -3.44 -22.96
CA ILE A 144 -8.70 -2.01 -23.24
C ILE A 144 -8.79 -1.88 -24.77
N PRO A 145 -9.86 -1.31 -25.34
CA PRO A 145 -9.89 -1.02 -26.78
C PRO A 145 -8.69 -0.15 -27.19
N ALA A 146 -8.08 -0.47 -28.33
CA ALA A 146 -7.10 0.42 -28.95
C ALA A 146 -7.73 1.81 -29.17
N GLY A 147 -7.04 2.87 -28.75
CA GLY A 147 -7.56 4.24 -28.73
C GLY A 147 -8.41 4.61 -27.49
N SER A 148 -8.42 3.78 -26.44
CA SER A 148 -9.02 4.18 -25.15
C SER A 148 -8.28 5.34 -24.50
N ASP A 149 -9.04 6.29 -23.95
CA ASP A 149 -8.52 7.35 -23.09
C ASP A 149 -7.85 6.81 -21.82
N VAL A 150 -6.85 7.54 -21.31
CA VAL A 150 -6.06 7.19 -20.11
C VAL A 150 -6.94 7.05 -18.87
N GLY A 151 -7.99 7.86 -18.73
CA GLY A 151 -8.97 7.75 -17.66
C GLY A 151 -9.76 6.44 -17.70
N VAL A 152 -10.08 5.93 -18.90
CA VAL A 152 -10.70 4.60 -19.08
C VAL A 152 -9.71 3.49 -18.71
N VAL A 153 -8.47 3.56 -19.21
CA VAL A 153 -7.38 2.61 -18.87
C VAL A 153 -7.22 2.52 -17.37
N TYR A 154 -7.00 3.66 -16.70
CA TYR A 154 -6.83 3.74 -15.26
C TYR A 154 -8.06 3.28 -14.47
N HIS A 155 -9.27 3.68 -14.89
CA HIS A 155 -10.50 3.28 -14.22
C HIS A 155 -10.69 1.76 -14.25
N GLN A 156 -10.34 1.12 -15.37
CA GLN A 156 -10.39 -0.33 -15.56
C GLN A 156 -9.31 -1.05 -14.76
N TRP A 157 -8.06 -0.59 -14.85
CA TRP A 157 -6.90 -1.18 -14.16
C TRP A 157 -7.09 -1.18 -12.64
N SER A 158 -7.49 -0.05 -12.06
CA SER A 158 -7.60 0.09 -10.60
C SER A 158 -8.88 -0.52 -9.99
N LYS A 159 -9.62 -1.38 -10.71
CA LYS A 159 -10.74 -2.18 -10.15
C LYS A 159 -10.21 -3.36 -9.34
N PRO A 160 -10.90 -3.78 -8.26
CA PRO A 160 -10.45 -4.94 -7.47
C PRO A 160 -10.56 -6.24 -8.28
N GLY A 161 -9.45 -6.96 -8.43
CA GLY A 161 -9.43 -8.33 -8.93
C GLY A 161 -9.80 -9.35 -7.85
N VAL A 162 -10.22 -10.56 -8.25
CA VAL A 162 -10.52 -11.65 -7.30
C VAL A 162 -9.27 -12.10 -6.53
N ILE A 163 -8.08 -11.89 -7.11
CA ILE A 163 -6.79 -12.24 -6.51
C ILE A 163 -6.24 -11.15 -5.58
N ASP A 164 -6.61 -9.88 -5.73
CA ASP A 164 -6.27 -8.84 -4.75
C ASP A 164 -6.87 -9.12 -3.37
N VAL A 165 -8.01 -9.82 -3.33
CA VAL A 165 -8.68 -10.27 -2.10
C VAL A 165 -7.92 -11.39 -1.38
N LEU A 166 -7.04 -12.14 -2.08
CA LEU A 166 -6.32 -13.30 -1.54
C LEU A 166 -4.88 -13.01 -1.09
N GLY A 167 -4.47 -11.74 -1.08
CA GLY A 167 -3.15 -11.32 -0.57
C GLY A 167 -2.04 -11.55 -1.59
N SER A 168 -1.68 -10.50 -2.33
CA SER A 168 -0.72 -10.61 -3.43
C SER A 168 0.73 -10.75 -2.98
N VAL A 169 1.44 -11.63 -3.68
CA VAL A 169 2.86 -11.98 -3.51
C VAL A 169 3.85 -10.86 -3.93
N ALA A 170 3.37 -9.66 -4.24
CA ALA A 170 4.18 -8.55 -4.72
C ALA A 170 4.55 -7.60 -3.56
N ASN A 171 5.85 -7.38 -3.37
CA ASN A 171 6.39 -6.45 -2.38
C ASN A 171 6.49 -5.03 -2.98
N TRP A 172 5.49 -4.19 -2.71
CA TRP A 172 5.43 -2.79 -3.19
C TRP A 172 6.20 -1.82 -2.28
N GLY A 173 7.32 -2.27 -1.72
CA GLY A 173 8.13 -1.50 -0.77
C GLY A 173 7.58 -1.51 0.66
N GLN A 174 8.31 -0.86 1.56
CA GLN A 174 7.92 -0.71 2.96
C GLN A 174 6.88 0.42 3.13
N GLN A 175 6.17 0.40 4.25
CA GLN A 175 5.35 1.52 4.71
C GLN A 175 6.26 2.70 5.10
N PRO A 176 6.15 3.88 4.46
CA PRO A 176 6.91 5.07 4.86
C PRO A 176 6.29 5.72 6.12
N PRO A 177 6.99 6.69 6.76
CA PRO A 177 6.45 7.46 7.87
C PRO A 177 5.09 8.11 7.56
N LEU A 178 4.20 8.14 8.56
CA LEU A 178 2.87 8.76 8.48
C LEU A 178 2.89 10.30 8.51
N TYR A 179 4.05 10.89 8.80
CA TYR A 179 4.25 12.33 8.91
C TYR A 179 5.49 12.70 8.08
N LYS A 180 5.41 13.80 7.33
CA LYS A 180 6.56 14.44 6.73
C LYS A 180 7.08 15.48 7.72
N GLU A 181 8.40 15.58 7.85
CA GLU A 181 9.08 16.45 8.80
C GLU A 181 10.15 17.26 8.05
N TYR A 182 10.32 18.52 8.45
CA TYR A 182 11.33 19.44 7.91
C TYR A 182 12.19 19.95 9.09
N PRO A 183 13.20 19.19 9.55
CA PRO A 183 13.90 19.47 10.81
C PRO A 183 14.71 20.77 10.79
N ASP A 184 15.17 21.21 9.61
CA ASP A 184 15.93 22.45 9.43
C ASP A 184 15.04 23.69 9.20
N ALA A 185 13.73 23.50 9.07
CA ALA A 185 12.78 24.58 8.84
C ALA A 185 12.36 25.27 10.15
N VAL A 186 12.07 26.57 10.08
CA VAL A 186 11.52 27.31 11.23
C VAL A 186 10.09 26.81 11.49
N SER A 187 9.89 26.14 12.63
CA SER A 187 8.57 25.73 13.10
C SER A 187 7.86 26.86 13.84
N ILE A 188 6.62 27.14 13.43
CA ILE A 188 5.73 28.14 14.03
C ILE A 188 4.52 27.38 14.62
N PRO A 189 4.37 27.31 15.95
CA PRO A 189 3.24 26.62 16.56
C PRO A 189 1.93 27.35 16.23
N LEU A 190 0.88 26.58 15.91
CA LEU A 190 -0.46 27.15 15.71
C LEU A 190 -1.20 27.25 17.05
N PRO A 191 -2.04 28.28 17.26
CA PRO A 191 -2.94 28.35 18.42
C PRO A 191 -3.86 27.14 18.48
N GLU A 192 -4.18 26.66 19.68
CA GLU A 192 -5.14 25.55 19.88
C GLU A 192 -6.48 25.84 19.16
N PRO A 193 -6.99 24.91 18.33
CA PRO A 193 -8.10 25.17 17.44
C PRO A 193 -9.41 25.23 18.20
N ARG A 194 -10.00 26.43 18.30
CA ARG A 194 -11.32 26.63 18.92
C ARG A 194 -12.40 25.91 18.09
N LEU A 195 -13.00 24.86 18.64
CA LEU A 195 -14.03 24.08 17.94
C LEU A 195 -15.43 24.71 18.05
N GLU A 196 -15.66 25.54 19.06
CA GLU A 196 -16.93 26.25 19.32
C GLU A 196 -17.11 27.50 18.44
N GLY A 197 -18.34 28.06 18.43
CA GLY A 197 -18.63 29.33 17.75
C GLY A 197 -18.50 29.22 16.22
N GLY A 198 -19.27 28.31 15.63
CA GLY A 198 -19.47 28.20 14.19
C GLY A 198 -20.90 27.75 13.88
N LEU A 199 -21.29 27.76 12.61
CA LEU A 199 -22.63 27.33 12.18
C LEU A 199 -22.89 25.83 12.45
N PRO A 200 -24.15 25.43 12.72
CA PRO A 200 -24.58 24.02 12.66
C PRO A 200 -24.24 23.37 11.32
N THR A 201 -24.05 22.05 11.31
CA THR A 201 -23.62 21.29 10.12
C THR A 201 -24.56 21.47 8.93
N GLU A 202 -25.87 21.42 9.18
CA GLU A 202 -26.93 21.59 8.18
C GLU A 202 -26.92 23.00 7.57
N GLU A 203 -26.65 24.01 8.40
CA GLU A 203 -26.56 25.40 7.98
C GLU A 203 -25.26 25.63 7.19
N ALA A 204 -24.12 25.11 7.65
CA ALA A 204 -22.86 25.14 6.90
C ALA A 204 -22.99 24.45 5.53
N ILE A 205 -23.66 23.28 5.44
CA ILE A 205 -23.91 22.59 4.16
C ILE A 205 -24.78 23.43 3.22
N SER A 206 -25.87 24.02 3.72
CA SER A 206 -26.85 24.75 2.90
C SER A 206 -26.34 26.12 2.44
N THR A 207 -25.56 26.80 3.28
CA THR A 207 -24.96 28.12 2.98
C THR A 207 -23.68 28.04 2.15
N ARG A 208 -22.89 26.95 2.25
CA ARG A 208 -21.61 26.79 1.53
C ARG A 208 -21.70 27.11 0.04
N ARG A 209 -20.86 28.03 -0.44
CA ARG A 209 -20.65 28.37 -1.86
C ARG A 209 -19.16 28.43 -2.19
N SER A 210 -18.83 28.45 -3.48
CA SER A 210 -17.46 28.69 -3.96
C SER A 210 -17.24 30.20 -4.06
N THR A 211 -16.49 30.76 -3.12
CA THR A 211 -16.20 32.20 -3.04
C THR A 211 -14.97 32.53 -3.88
N ARG A 212 -15.07 33.52 -4.77
CA ARG A 212 -13.99 33.96 -5.67
C ARG A 212 -13.79 35.48 -5.65
N GLN A 213 -14.27 36.13 -4.59
CA GLN A 213 -14.12 37.55 -4.30
C GLN A 213 -13.77 37.65 -2.83
N TYR A 214 -12.71 38.36 -2.52
CA TYR A 214 -12.15 38.44 -1.17
C TYR A 214 -11.92 39.90 -0.80
N SER A 215 -12.22 40.28 0.45
CA SER A 215 -12.16 41.68 0.91
C SER A 215 -10.74 42.24 1.00
N GLY A 216 -9.73 41.37 0.97
CA GLY A 216 -8.34 41.72 1.23
C GLY A 216 -8.03 42.01 2.70
N GLU A 217 -8.99 41.86 3.62
CA GLU A 217 -8.72 41.88 5.07
C GLU A 217 -7.80 40.71 5.46
N PRO A 218 -6.92 40.87 6.47
CA PRO A 218 -6.08 39.77 6.94
C PRO A 218 -6.90 38.69 7.65
N MET A 219 -6.52 37.43 7.43
CA MET A 219 -6.98 36.28 8.23
C MET A 219 -6.15 36.21 9.52
N SER A 220 -6.75 35.81 10.64
CA SER A 220 -6.01 35.62 11.89
C SER A 220 -5.26 34.28 11.92
N LEU A 221 -4.26 34.14 12.80
CA LEU A 221 -3.53 32.87 12.94
C LEU A 221 -4.42 31.77 13.55
N GLU A 222 -5.35 32.16 14.42
CA GLU A 222 -6.38 31.29 15.01
C GLU A 222 -7.37 30.79 13.94
N GLU A 223 -7.70 31.63 12.96
CA GLU A 223 -8.54 31.24 11.82
C GLU A 223 -7.81 30.23 10.92
N LEU A 224 -6.55 30.48 10.58
CA LEU A 224 -5.75 29.52 9.80
C LEU A 224 -5.58 28.18 10.54
N SER A 225 -5.28 28.24 11.85
CA SER A 225 -5.23 27.06 12.73
C SER A 225 -6.52 26.25 12.65
N ARG A 226 -7.67 26.90 12.89
CA ARG A 226 -8.98 26.26 12.90
C ARG A 226 -9.32 25.66 11.53
N VAL A 227 -9.01 26.34 10.43
CA VAL A 227 -9.18 25.80 9.07
C VAL A 227 -8.35 24.54 8.85
N LEU A 228 -7.05 24.55 9.17
CA LEU A 228 -6.15 23.40 9.00
C LEU A 228 -6.56 22.21 9.88
N TYR A 229 -6.95 22.48 11.13
CA TYR A 229 -7.43 21.44 12.04
C TYR A 229 -8.75 20.82 11.55
N LEU A 230 -9.75 21.63 11.20
CA LEU A 230 -11.03 21.10 10.73
C LEU A 230 -10.89 20.36 9.40
N ALA A 231 -10.01 20.83 8.51
CA ALA A 231 -9.73 20.17 7.23
C ALA A 231 -9.16 18.75 7.41
N SER A 232 -8.08 18.58 8.20
CA SER A 232 -7.39 17.28 8.34
C SER A 232 -6.55 17.13 9.63
N GLY A 233 -6.83 17.88 10.69
CA GLY A 233 -6.13 17.78 11.98
C GLY A 233 -6.40 16.47 12.74
N ILE A 234 -5.53 16.14 13.71
CA ILE A 234 -5.68 14.94 14.53
C ILE A 234 -6.82 15.12 15.55
N SER A 235 -7.88 14.32 15.42
CA SER A 235 -9.13 14.40 16.19
C SER A 235 -9.27 13.35 17.28
N ALA A 236 -8.54 12.24 17.20
CA ALA A 236 -8.48 11.23 18.27
C ALA A 236 -7.24 10.35 18.12
N ASP A 237 -6.57 9.96 19.21
CA ASP A 237 -5.72 8.77 19.19
C ASP A 237 -6.56 7.54 19.58
N ARG A 238 -6.68 6.58 18.66
CA ARG A 238 -7.30 5.29 18.95
C ARG A 238 -6.36 4.18 18.50
N TRP A 239 -5.91 3.36 19.46
CA TRP A 239 -5.00 2.24 19.24
C TRP A 239 -3.62 2.63 18.66
N GLY A 240 -3.11 3.82 18.99
CA GLY A 240 -1.86 4.35 18.41
C GLY A 240 -2.02 4.80 16.95
N SER A 241 -3.25 4.86 16.44
CA SER A 241 -3.57 5.49 15.16
C SER A 241 -4.21 6.84 15.43
N ALA A 242 -3.41 7.90 15.27
CA ALA A 242 -3.89 9.27 15.25
C ALA A 242 -4.87 9.44 14.08
N ARG A 243 -6.15 9.52 14.40
CA ARG A 243 -7.23 9.73 13.44
C ARG A 243 -7.31 11.19 13.09
N ARG A 244 -7.37 11.50 11.79
CA ARG A 244 -7.62 12.84 11.28
C ARG A 244 -9.13 13.12 11.17
N THR A 245 -9.52 14.40 11.13
CA THR A 245 -10.91 14.83 10.85
C THR A 245 -11.41 14.35 9.48
N ALA A 246 -10.51 14.23 8.49
CA ALA A 246 -10.81 13.63 7.20
C ALA A 246 -10.62 12.08 7.24
N PRO A 247 -11.58 11.29 6.71
CA PRO A 247 -11.44 9.84 6.62
C PRO A 247 -10.44 9.43 5.53
N SER A 248 -9.52 8.54 5.91
CA SER A 248 -8.46 7.98 5.06
C SER A 248 -8.62 6.48 4.86
N SER A 249 -8.34 6.00 3.64
CA SER A 249 -8.41 4.58 3.32
C SER A 249 -7.30 3.80 4.04
N GLY A 250 -7.72 2.98 5.00
CA GLY A 250 -6.79 2.22 5.84
C GLY A 250 -6.07 3.03 6.92
N ALA A 251 -6.44 4.29 7.15
CA ALA A 251 -5.79 5.23 8.08
C ALA A 251 -4.28 5.42 7.79
N LEU A 252 -3.94 5.57 6.50
CA LEU A 252 -2.55 5.71 6.03
C LEU A 252 -2.17 7.15 5.67
N TYR A 253 -3.16 8.04 5.53
CA TYR A 253 -3.00 9.48 5.40
C TYR A 253 -1.94 9.93 4.35
N PRO A 254 -2.11 9.56 3.06
CA PRO A 254 -1.26 10.03 1.96
C PRO A 254 -1.20 11.55 1.81
N ILE A 255 -2.24 12.29 2.23
CA ILE A 255 -2.31 13.73 1.94
C ILE A 255 -1.49 14.57 2.93
N GLU A 256 -0.58 15.36 2.38
CA GLU A 256 0.10 16.47 3.04
C GLU A 256 -0.56 17.81 2.66
N ILE A 257 -0.42 18.83 3.51
CA ILE A 257 -1.00 20.17 3.27
C ILE A 257 0.12 21.20 3.27
N TYR A 258 0.19 22.00 2.21
CA TYR A 258 1.12 23.12 2.08
C TYR A 258 0.36 24.44 1.95
N PRO A 259 0.26 25.23 3.04
CA PRO A 259 -0.27 26.58 2.96
C PRO A 259 0.72 27.51 2.24
N VAL A 260 0.35 28.01 1.07
CA VAL A 260 0.98 29.20 0.48
C VAL A 260 0.24 30.42 1.04
N VAL A 261 0.89 31.08 2.00
CA VAL A 261 0.32 32.16 2.79
C VAL A 261 0.51 33.48 2.07
N HIS A 262 -0.61 34.19 1.87
CA HIS A 262 -0.62 35.50 1.24
C HIS A 262 -0.75 36.61 2.29
N LYS A 263 -1.72 36.51 3.19
CA LYS A 263 -2.05 37.57 4.16
C LYS A 263 -2.71 37.01 5.43
N VAL A 264 -1.89 36.46 6.31
CA VAL A 264 -2.28 35.94 7.63
C VAL A 264 -1.50 36.69 8.71
N THR A 265 -2.19 37.19 9.73
CA THR A 265 -1.58 37.94 10.84
C THR A 265 -0.55 37.09 11.58
N GLY A 266 0.67 37.61 11.75
CA GLY A 266 1.77 36.91 12.43
C GLY A 266 2.60 35.96 11.55
N LEU A 267 2.23 35.77 10.27
CA LEU A 267 3.02 35.00 9.31
C LEU A 267 3.60 35.92 8.22
N THR A 268 4.78 35.56 7.72
CA THR A 268 5.37 36.15 6.52
C THR A 268 4.74 35.49 5.29
N PRO A 269 4.54 36.19 4.16
CA PRO A 269 4.16 35.53 2.91
C PRO A 269 5.18 34.44 2.54
N GLY A 270 4.70 33.27 2.12
CA GLY A 270 5.59 32.13 1.90
C GLY A 270 4.90 30.78 1.73
N VAL A 271 5.71 29.77 1.40
CA VAL A 271 5.34 28.35 1.40
C VAL A 271 5.59 27.80 2.79
N TYR A 272 4.55 27.21 3.37
CA TYR A 272 4.61 26.45 4.61
C TYR A 272 4.24 24.98 4.36
N HIS A 273 4.65 24.10 5.25
CA HIS A 273 4.14 22.74 5.39
C HIS A 273 3.41 22.61 6.73
N TYR A 274 2.24 21.97 6.76
CA TYR A 274 1.48 21.75 7.98
C TYR A 274 1.92 20.46 8.68
N ALA A 275 2.66 20.61 9.78
CA ALA A 275 3.11 19.51 10.62
C ALA A 275 1.95 19.00 11.49
N PHE A 276 1.27 17.95 11.00
CA PHE A 276 0.06 17.39 11.60
C PHE A 276 0.22 16.92 13.05
N ARG A 277 1.40 16.43 13.44
CA ARG A 277 1.66 15.86 14.77
C ARG A 277 1.84 16.95 15.82
N GLU A 278 2.57 18.01 15.46
CA GLU A 278 2.90 19.15 16.31
C GLU A 278 1.82 20.24 16.30
N HIS A 279 0.87 20.17 15.35
CA HIS A 279 -0.05 21.27 15.03
C HIS A 279 0.72 22.58 14.82
N SER A 280 1.67 22.56 13.89
CA SER A 280 2.54 23.71 13.58
C SER A 280 2.74 23.89 12.08
N LEU A 281 3.32 25.03 11.69
CA LEU A 281 3.74 25.32 10.32
C LEU A 281 5.26 25.31 10.23
N ALA A 282 5.83 24.47 9.39
CA ALA A 282 7.23 24.54 9.00
C ALA A 282 7.38 25.52 7.83
N LEU A 283 8.17 26.59 7.99
CA LEU A 283 8.46 27.55 6.94
C LEU A 283 9.44 26.96 5.91
N ILE A 284 8.96 26.68 4.70
CA ILE A 284 9.75 26.10 3.60
C ILE A 284 10.42 27.20 2.77
N ARG A 285 9.70 28.29 2.50
CA ARG A 285 10.20 29.43 1.70
C ARG A 285 9.50 30.73 2.10
N ALA A 286 10.27 31.76 2.47
CA ALA A 286 9.73 33.09 2.78
C ALA A 286 9.77 33.97 1.52
N GLU A 287 8.67 33.98 0.76
CA GLU A 287 8.56 34.64 -0.54
C GLU A 287 7.09 34.95 -0.85
N ASP A 288 6.80 36.13 -1.42
CA ASP A 288 5.44 36.52 -1.80
C ASP A 288 5.06 35.93 -3.17
N LEU A 289 4.55 34.71 -3.14
CA LEU A 289 4.26 33.91 -4.35
C LEU A 289 2.86 34.15 -4.95
N ARG A 290 2.16 35.23 -4.57
CA ARG A 290 0.79 35.53 -5.04
C ARG A 290 0.67 35.52 -6.56
N GLU A 291 1.59 36.21 -7.25
CA GLU A 291 1.56 36.31 -8.72
C GLU A 291 1.83 34.95 -9.37
N HIS A 292 2.84 34.22 -8.88
CA HIS A 292 3.18 32.89 -9.39
C HIS A 292 2.02 31.90 -9.22
N VAL A 293 1.34 31.91 -8.07
CA VAL A 293 0.14 31.09 -7.83
C VAL A 293 -1.02 31.45 -8.78
N VAL A 294 -1.20 32.72 -9.15
CA VAL A 294 -2.18 33.12 -10.18
C VAL A 294 -1.78 32.61 -11.57
N GLN A 295 -0.51 32.78 -11.96
CA GLN A 295 0.01 32.34 -13.25
C GLN A 295 -0.16 30.81 -13.41
N GLN A 296 0.36 30.03 -12.46
CA GLN A 296 0.30 28.56 -12.50
C GLN A 296 -1.11 28.01 -12.19
N GLY A 297 -1.94 28.80 -11.52
CA GLY A 297 -3.37 28.54 -11.32
C GLY A 297 -4.25 28.88 -12.51
N LEU A 298 -3.71 28.89 -13.74
CA LEU A 298 -4.42 29.18 -15.00
C LEU A 298 -5.02 30.59 -15.06
N MET A 299 -4.26 31.60 -14.62
CA MET A 299 -4.65 33.02 -14.61
C MET A 299 -5.91 33.32 -13.79
N GLN A 300 -6.23 32.50 -12.80
CA GLN A 300 -7.37 32.72 -11.90
C GLN A 300 -7.02 33.76 -10.84
N GLU A 301 -7.28 35.03 -11.13
CA GLU A 301 -6.90 36.20 -10.30
C GLU A 301 -7.26 36.08 -8.81
N TYR A 302 -8.40 35.46 -8.49
CA TYR A 302 -8.87 35.30 -7.11
C TYR A 302 -7.91 34.47 -6.23
N LEU A 303 -7.03 33.66 -6.82
CA LEU A 303 -5.97 32.93 -6.12
C LEU A 303 -4.87 33.84 -5.54
N GLY A 304 -4.73 35.06 -6.06
CA GLY A 304 -3.84 36.10 -5.52
C GLY A 304 -4.56 37.05 -4.54
N GLN A 305 -5.88 36.98 -4.46
CA GLN A 305 -6.72 37.85 -3.62
C GLN A 305 -7.11 37.21 -2.28
N CYS A 306 -7.14 35.87 -2.20
CA CYS A 306 -7.40 35.14 -0.97
C CYS A 306 -6.27 35.29 0.07
N ASN A 307 -6.53 34.92 1.32
CA ASN A 307 -5.53 35.01 2.39
C ASN A 307 -4.48 33.90 2.36
N VAL A 308 -4.86 32.73 1.83
CA VAL A 308 -4.01 31.54 1.73
C VAL A 308 -4.53 30.62 0.63
N VAL A 309 -3.63 29.93 -0.09
CA VAL A 309 -3.98 28.78 -0.94
C VAL A 309 -3.37 27.53 -0.32
N LEU A 310 -4.20 26.56 0.04
CA LEU A 310 -3.75 25.27 0.53
C LEU A 310 -3.58 24.30 -0.64
N PHE A 311 -2.35 23.85 -0.86
CA PHE A 311 -2.07 22.77 -1.81
C PHE A 311 -2.11 21.43 -1.06
N LEU A 312 -2.85 20.47 -1.61
CA LEU A 312 -2.89 19.09 -1.15
C LEU A 312 -1.96 18.27 -2.05
N THR A 313 -0.88 17.74 -1.49
CA THR A 313 -0.03 16.78 -2.20
C THR A 313 -0.36 15.36 -1.75
N ASN A 314 -0.15 14.39 -2.62
CA ASN A 314 -0.38 12.97 -2.38
C ASN A 314 0.98 12.26 -2.31
N VAL A 315 1.37 11.74 -1.16
CA VAL A 315 2.57 10.89 -1.02
C VAL A 315 2.22 9.47 -1.45
N MET A 316 2.48 9.13 -2.72
CA MET A 316 1.99 7.90 -3.36
C MET A 316 2.35 6.64 -2.56
N GLN A 317 3.60 6.55 -2.10
CA GLN A 317 4.11 5.36 -1.40
C GLN A 317 3.42 5.07 -0.06
N ARG A 318 2.81 6.06 0.62
CA ARG A 318 1.98 5.82 1.82
C ARG A 318 0.79 4.92 1.54
N MET A 319 0.31 4.87 0.31
CA MET A 319 -0.82 4.03 -0.11
C MET A 319 -0.39 2.86 -1.00
N ARG A 320 0.64 3.05 -1.84
CA ARG A 320 1.10 2.05 -2.81
C ARG A 320 1.50 0.73 -2.17
N PHE A 321 2.18 0.76 -1.00
CA PHE A 321 2.62 -0.45 -0.29
C PHE A 321 1.47 -1.44 0.06
N LYS A 322 0.25 -0.92 0.28
CA LYS A 322 -0.94 -1.70 0.66
C LYS A 322 -1.99 -1.82 -0.43
N TYR A 323 -2.14 -0.79 -1.26
CA TYR A 323 -3.25 -0.65 -2.22
C TYR A 323 -2.79 -0.59 -3.69
N LYS A 324 -1.49 -0.64 -3.98
CA LYS A 324 -0.90 -0.72 -5.33
C LYS A 324 -1.48 0.34 -6.29
N ASP A 325 -1.84 -0.05 -7.50
CA ASP A 325 -2.53 0.72 -8.56
C ASP A 325 -3.80 1.45 -8.09
N ARG A 326 -4.45 1.00 -7.02
CA ARG A 326 -5.64 1.66 -6.44
C ARG A 326 -5.27 2.77 -5.44
N SER A 327 -4.00 2.92 -5.07
CA SER A 327 -3.48 3.97 -4.19
C SER A 327 -3.88 5.37 -4.65
N TYR A 328 -3.64 5.71 -5.91
CA TYR A 328 -3.96 7.02 -6.48
C TYR A 328 -5.44 7.35 -6.35
N ARG A 329 -6.32 6.37 -6.56
CA ARG A 329 -7.79 6.52 -6.42
C ARG A 329 -8.17 6.91 -5.00
N TYR A 330 -7.51 6.31 -4.01
CA TYR A 330 -7.78 6.61 -2.61
C TYR A 330 -7.18 7.95 -2.17
N GLY A 331 -6.02 8.35 -2.71
CA GLY A 331 -5.45 9.69 -2.50
C GLY A 331 -6.39 10.80 -2.99
N LEU A 332 -6.92 10.67 -4.22
CA LEU A 332 -7.89 11.64 -4.77
C LEU A 332 -9.20 11.69 -3.95
N LEU A 333 -9.69 10.55 -3.44
CA LEU A 333 -10.87 10.52 -2.56
C LEU A 333 -10.60 11.25 -1.23
N GLU A 334 -9.41 11.06 -0.65
CA GLU A 334 -9.01 11.74 0.58
C GLU A 334 -8.84 13.25 0.39
N ALA A 335 -8.22 13.69 -0.72
CA ALA A 335 -8.15 15.09 -1.09
C ALA A 335 -9.55 15.72 -1.26
N GLY A 336 -10.51 14.96 -1.83
CA GLY A 336 -11.92 15.34 -1.90
C GLY A 336 -12.59 15.48 -0.52
N HIS A 337 -12.34 14.55 0.41
CA HIS A 337 -12.84 14.64 1.79
C HIS A 337 -12.28 15.88 2.52
N ILE A 338 -10.97 16.13 2.42
CA ILE A 338 -10.30 17.28 3.01
C ILE A 338 -10.87 18.59 2.43
N GLY A 339 -11.06 18.66 1.10
CA GLY A 339 -11.65 19.81 0.45
C GLY A 339 -13.09 20.10 0.88
N GLN A 340 -13.92 19.07 1.09
CA GLN A 340 -15.28 19.24 1.61
C GLN A 340 -15.28 19.64 3.09
N ASN A 341 -14.42 19.06 3.93
CA ASN A 341 -14.24 19.49 5.32
C ASN A 341 -13.84 20.98 5.38
N LEU A 342 -12.90 21.40 4.54
CA LEU A 342 -12.46 22.80 4.44
C LEU A 342 -13.59 23.73 3.98
N TYR A 343 -14.39 23.34 2.99
CA TYR A 343 -15.56 24.09 2.57
C TYR A 343 -16.55 24.33 3.71
N LEU A 344 -16.82 23.30 4.53
CA LEU A 344 -17.72 23.41 5.67
C LEU A 344 -17.10 24.21 6.82
N ALA A 345 -15.80 24.03 7.09
CA ALA A 345 -15.06 24.82 8.07
C ALA A 345 -15.06 26.32 7.71
N ALA A 346 -14.72 26.66 6.47
CA ALA A 346 -14.75 28.04 6.00
C ALA A 346 -16.16 28.64 6.13
N SER A 347 -17.19 27.94 5.65
CA SER A 347 -18.58 28.40 5.74
C SER A 347 -19.05 28.58 7.19
N SER A 348 -18.69 27.66 8.09
CA SER A 348 -19.06 27.76 9.52
C SER A 348 -18.34 28.89 10.26
N MET A 349 -17.23 29.38 9.71
CA MET A 349 -16.41 30.49 10.24
C MET A 349 -16.70 31.84 9.56
N GLY A 350 -17.62 31.90 8.58
CA GLY A 350 -17.85 33.11 7.76
C GLY A 350 -16.72 33.43 6.78
N LEU A 351 -15.85 32.45 6.48
CA LEU A 351 -14.79 32.56 5.48
C LEU A 351 -15.27 32.07 4.11
N GLY A 352 -14.71 32.65 3.06
CA GLY A 352 -14.87 32.18 1.69
C GLY A 352 -13.85 31.09 1.35
N ALA A 353 -14.31 30.03 0.67
CA ALA A 353 -13.44 29.00 0.11
C ALA A 353 -13.77 28.73 -1.37
N CYS A 354 -12.76 28.38 -2.16
CA CYS A 354 -12.93 27.81 -3.50
C CYS A 354 -11.89 26.72 -3.73
N ALA A 355 -12.33 25.59 -4.28
CA ALA A 355 -11.47 24.45 -4.59
C ALA A 355 -11.27 24.33 -6.11
N ILE A 356 -10.05 24.01 -6.52
CA ILE A 356 -9.59 24.07 -7.90
C ILE A 356 -8.77 22.82 -8.20
N GLY A 357 -9.16 22.07 -9.24
CA GLY A 357 -8.51 20.84 -9.69
C GLY A 357 -7.73 21.00 -11.00
N ALA A 358 -7.39 22.23 -11.39
CA ALA A 358 -6.64 22.52 -12.60
C ALA A 358 -5.62 23.64 -12.32
N PHE A 359 -4.35 23.33 -12.54
CA PHE A 359 -3.17 24.17 -12.37
C PHE A 359 -2.03 23.56 -13.23
N MET A 360 -0.88 24.21 -13.31
CA MET A 360 0.34 23.63 -13.91
C MET A 360 1.03 22.75 -12.87
N ASP A 361 0.79 21.43 -12.89
CA ASP A 361 1.26 20.48 -11.88
C ASP A 361 2.77 20.58 -11.60
N ASP A 362 3.62 20.53 -12.62
CA ASP A 362 5.09 20.53 -12.49
C ASP A 362 5.64 21.84 -11.88
N GLU A 363 5.05 22.98 -12.26
CA GLU A 363 5.43 24.30 -11.74
C GLU A 363 5.02 24.45 -10.26
N ILE A 364 3.81 23.99 -9.92
CA ILE A 364 3.34 23.94 -8.53
C ILE A 364 4.20 22.98 -7.69
N ASN A 365 4.55 21.80 -8.20
CA ASN A 365 5.43 20.86 -7.51
C ASN A 365 6.81 21.49 -7.23
N THR A 366 7.38 22.19 -8.22
CA THR A 366 8.64 22.95 -8.11
C THR A 366 8.56 24.10 -7.11
N MET A 367 7.44 24.84 -7.08
CA MET A 367 7.18 25.88 -6.09
C MET A 367 7.13 25.30 -4.66
N LEU A 368 6.46 24.16 -4.47
CA LEU A 368 6.31 23.50 -3.17
C LEU A 368 7.57 22.75 -2.72
N GLY A 369 8.50 22.45 -3.62
CA GLY A 369 9.71 21.66 -3.33
C GLY A 369 9.44 20.15 -3.23
N VAL A 370 8.47 19.64 -4.00
CA VAL A 370 8.14 18.21 -4.12
C VAL A 370 8.52 17.68 -5.50
N ASP A 371 8.71 16.37 -5.64
CA ASP A 371 9.31 15.78 -6.84
C ASP A 371 8.33 15.55 -8.01
N GLY A 372 7.02 15.64 -7.78
CA GLY A 372 5.99 15.38 -8.79
C GLY A 372 5.79 13.90 -9.15
N VAL A 373 6.50 12.98 -8.51
CA VAL A 373 6.55 11.54 -8.87
C VAL A 373 6.16 10.63 -7.70
N GLU A 374 6.77 10.82 -6.53
CA GLU A 374 6.43 10.13 -5.28
C GLU A 374 5.69 11.03 -4.29
N GLU A 375 5.76 12.36 -4.49
CA GLU A 375 4.85 13.34 -3.92
C GLU A 375 4.49 14.41 -4.96
N ALA A 376 3.21 14.50 -5.33
CA ALA A 376 2.71 15.50 -6.28
C ALA A 376 1.45 16.21 -5.74
N ALA A 377 1.29 17.49 -6.09
CA ALA A 377 0.05 18.23 -5.89
C ALA A 377 -1.10 17.56 -6.66
N VAL A 378 -2.26 17.42 -6.02
CA VAL A 378 -3.46 16.81 -6.62
C VAL A 378 -4.71 17.67 -6.48
N TYR A 379 -4.68 18.71 -5.64
CA TYR A 379 -5.80 19.62 -5.42
C TYR A 379 -5.32 20.93 -4.78
N MET A 380 -5.93 22.07 -5.10
CA MET A 380 -5.67 23.33 -4.39
C MET A 380 -6.95 24.01 -3.91
N LEU A 381 -6.89 24.69 -2.77
CA LEU A 381 -8.03 25.29 -2.07
C LEU A 381 -7.68 26.72 -1.63
N ALA A 382 -8.26 27.71 -2.30
CA ALA A 382 -8.16 29.11 -1.93
C ALA A 382 -9.11 29.43 -0.76
N VAL A 383 -8.61 30.10 0.29
CA VAL A 383 -9.38 30.45 1.49
C VAL A 383 -9.10 31.90 1.89
N GLY A 384 -10.14 32.64 2.28
CA GLY A 384 -9.97 34.01 2.75
C GLY A 384 -11.25 34.68 3.24
N LYS A 385 -11.11 35.93 3.66
CA LYS A 385 -12.21 36.82 4.04
C LYS A 385 -13.04 37.15 2.79
N PRO A 386 -14.35 36.81 2.74
CA PRO A 386 -15.20 37.14 1.59
C PRO A 386 -15.35 38.66 1.44
N ALA A 387 -15.57 39.13 0.21
CA ALA A 387 -15.91 40.52 -0.09
C ALA A 387 -17.40 40.84 0.16
#